data_AF-A0A191UDR0-F1
#
_entry.id   AF-A0A191UDR0-F1
#
_cell.length_a   1.000
_cell.length_b   1.000
_cell.length_c   1.000
_cell.angle_alpha   90.00
_cell.angle_beta   90.00
_cell.angle_gamma   90.00
#
_symmetry.space_group_name_H-M   'P 1'
#
loop_
_entity.id
_entity.type
_entity.pdbx_description
1 polymer ?
#
loop_
_entity_poly.entity_id
_entity_poly.type
_entity_poly.pdbx_seq_one_letter_code
_entity_poly.pdbx_strand_id
1 'polypeptide(L)'
;MMHCTLIGDHSVLIDFSKSNQALKDIHELSKLLFANKPSWATEIVPGLDSLVVQLKYELNDPKQIRQTAFTDLEKIGKQLEKQKKGKTYPTKIHRIHVCYHPDVALDLMAIAQACKLPPEQVVNLHKSSTYTVDILGFMPGFAYFSGLNPKLQLPRLASPRPAVPKGSVAIAELQTAIYPRTTPGGWNIIGRSPNILFDIEQNPPGLFMAGDQMQIEEISLDALQKFEQKNQPKEIIRTLDKNKASIEVIQPGTFSSIQDDPRSGLSHWAVGPGGACDLSSLHLANALVGNPLDTAAIEMTSSGPSLLFHETACLAWVGAGCDGIVEGERIPGNRPIWLNKGTTLKFSSLNPGFRAVLAIGGGFNLPNILGRAGSHISADIGPKRLEKGDFLQLKDPKAPLRSSFLKSLFKEDALPCFPKWHVRSPFVPMSAITSVHCLAGAHLSFLSVKERELFWSTIWKVSKQSNRMGVRLEGDFKLKKDLPNIPSQAIAFGTVQFPPSHEPIVMLAEHQTTGGYPRLAEVIHADLTKLAQVKPGNVIQLIPVTLEEADQLNAEAVKLQESTINSIQTMIQPNGNA
;
A
#
# COMPACT_ATOMS: atom_id res chain seq x y z
N MET A 1 12.21 24.95 17.14
CA MET A 1 12.94 23.68 17.20
C MET A 1 11.97 22.59 16.75
N MET A 2 12.28 21.85 15.69
CA MET A 2 11.43 20.76 15.21
C MET A 2 11.38 19.63 16.24
N HIS A 3 10.18 19.23 16.65
CA HIS A 3 10.00 18.12 17.58
C HIS A 3 9.87 16.82 16.79
N CYS A 4 10.88 15.96 16.90
CA CYS A 4 10.89 14.65 16.24
C CYS A 4 10.63 13.56 17.28
N THR A 5 9.77 12.60 16.95
CA THR A 5 9.48 11.42 17.77
C THR A 5 9.47 10.17 16.90
N LEU A 6 9.75 9.02 17.49
CA LEU A 6 9.66 7.75 16.78
C LEU A 6 8.20 7.27 16.75
N ILE A 7 7.76 6.73 15.62
CA ILE A 7 6.50 5.98 15.49
C ILE A 7 6.85 4.57 15.04
N GLY A 8 6.48 3.58 15.84
CA GLY A 8 6.91 2.20 15.62
C GLY A 8 8.42 2.06 15.71
N ASP A 9 8.96 1.08 15.01
CA ASP A 9 10.39 0.75 14.95
C ASP A 9 11.10 1.34 13.72
N HIS A 10 10.33 1.87 12.75
CA HIS A 10 10.81 2.22 11.41
C HIS A 10 10.33 3.57 10.87
N SER A 11 9.74 4.47 11.68
CA SER A 11 9.29 5.79 11.21
C SER A 11 9.60 6.91 12.19
N VAL A 12 9.91 8.10 11.67
CA VAL A 12 10.08 9.34 12.46
C VAL A 12 8.94 10.29 12.13
N LEU A 13 8.21 10.73 13.15
CA LEU A 13 7.24 11.82 13.06
C LEU A 13 7.89 13.13 13.45
N ILE A 14 7.65 14.14 12.63
CA ILE A 14 8.06 15.52 12.84
C ILE A 14 6.78 16.31 13.08
N ASP A 15 6.61 16.80 14.30
CA ASP A 15 5.40 17.46 14.77
C ASP A 15 5.44 18.97 14.45
N PHE A 16 4.46 19.43 13.68
CA PHE A 16 4.24 20.83 13.35
C PHE A 16 2.93 21.37 13.93
N SER A 17 2.24 20.63 14.81
CA SER A 17 0.95 21.03 15.40
C SER A 17 0.99 22.36 16.16
N LYS A 18 2.18 22.76 16.63
CA LYS A 18 2.43 24.05 17.31
C LYS A 18 2.94 25.16 16.38
N SER A 19 3.14 24.88 15.09
CA SER A 19 3.59 25.89 14.12
C SER A 19 2.41 26.69 13.57
N ASN A 20 2.55 28.02 13.58
CA ASN A 20 1.60 28.93 12.94
C ASN A 20 1.66 28.89 11.39
N GLN A 21 2.65 28.19 10.82
CA GLN A 21 2.84 28.01 9.38
C GLN A 21 3.10 26.53 9.02
N ALA A 22 2.47 25.60 9.77
CA ALA A 22 2.72 24.16 9.68
C ALA A 22 2.84 23.62 8.24
N LEU A 23 1.85 23.87 7.38
CA LEU A 23 1.86 23.39 5.99
C LEU A 23 3.04 23.92 5.18
N LYS A 24 3.39 25.20 5.34
CA LYS A 24 4.53 25.79 4.64
C LYS A 24 5.84 25.16 5.11
N ASP A 25 6.02 24.99 6.42
CA ASP A 25 7.19 24.35 7.00
C ASP A 25 7.31 22.89 6.52
N ILE A 26 6.20 22.17 6.48
CA ILE A 26 6.10 20.78 5.96
C ILE A 26 6.49 20.73 4.48
N HIS A 27 5.98 21.65 3.64
CA HIS A 27 6.28 21.68 2.22
C HIS A 27 7.75 22.00 1.95
N GLU A 28 8.32 22.97 2.67
CA GLU A 28 9.74 23.33 2.55
C GLU A 28 10.64 22.17 2.98
N LEU A 29 10.34 21.54 4.12
CA LEU A 29 11.08 20.38 4.59
C LEU A 29 10.96 19.19 3.63
N SER A 30 9.77 18.90 3.13
CA SER A 30 9.54 17.83 2.15
C SER A 30 10.37 18.06 0.90
N LYS A 31 10.39 19.28 0.36
CA LYS A 31 11.22 19.64 -0.81
C LYS A 31 12.70 19.39 -0.56
N LEU A 32 13.22 19.78 0.61
CA LEU A 32 14.62 19.55 0.97
C LEU A 32 14.94 18.05 1.07
N LEU A 33 14.08 17.27 1.72
CA LEU A 33 14.27 15.83 1.85
C LEU A 33 14.21 15.11 0.49
N PHE A 34 13.25 15.47 -0.37
CA PHE A 34 13.16 14.91 -1.73
C PHE A 34 14.36 15.31 -2.61
N ALA A 35 14.88 16.53 -2.46
CA ALA A 35 16.06 16.99 -3.19
C ALA A 35 17.34 16.28 -2.72
N ASN A 36 17.50 16.10 -1.41
CA ASN A 36 18.69 15.50 -0.81
C ASN A 36 18.71 13.97 -0.89
N LYS A 37 17.55 13.31 -1.01
CA LYS A 37 17.40 11.84 -1.06
C LYS A 37 18.25 11.13 0.02
N PRO A 38 18.02 11.42 1.31
CA PRO A 38 18.83 10.84 2.37
C PRO A 38 18.75 9.30 2.32
N SER A 39 19.90 8.64 2.47
CA SER A 39 20.01 7.18 2.36
C SER A 39 19.22 6.42 3.43
N TRP A 40 18.90 7.08 4.54
CA TRP A 40 18.11 6.54 5.65
C TRP A 40 16.60 6.66 5.43
N ALA A 41 16.10 7.33 4.38
CA ALA A 41 14.66 7.51 4.14
C ALA A 41 14.17 6.65 2.96
N THR A 42 13.01 6.02 3.15
CA THR A 42 12.30 5.27 2.10
C THR A 42 11.11 6.06 1.58
N GLU A 43 10.33 6.66 2.49
CA GLU A 43 9.14 7.44 2.16
C GLU A 43 9.10 8.73 2.97
N ILE A 44 8.59 9.79 2.35
CA ILE A 44 8.33 11.08 2.99
C ILE A 44 6.85 11.36 2.78
N VAL A 45 6.08 11.35 3.87
CA VAL A 45 4.62 11.39 3.87
C VAL A 45 4.13 12.66 4.56
N PRO A 46 3.80 13.72 3.80
CA PRO A 46 3.24 14.95 4.34
C PRO A 46 1.82 14.71 4.90
N GLY A 47 1.60 15.11 6.15
CA GLY A 47 0.29 15.27 6.77
C GLY A 47 -0.10 16.75 6.87
N LEU A 48 -1.27 17.03 7.46
CA LEU A 48 -1.74 18.42 7.63
C LEU A 48 -0.93 19.20 8.67
N ASP A 49 -0.52 18.54 9.75
CA ASP A 49 0.16 19.12 10.90
C ASP A 49 1.45 18.36 11.29
N SER A 50 1.86 17.40 10.47
CA SER A 50 3.00 16.55 10.73
C SER A 50 3.63 16.08 9.42
N LEU A 51 4.91 15.73 9.47
CA LEU A 51 5.62 15.05 8.40
C LEU A 51 6.13 13.73 8.96
N VAL A 52 5.83 12.61 8.30
CA VAL A 52 6.40 11.31 8.68
C VAL A 52 7.41 10.89 7.63
N VAL A 53 8.59 10.50 8.10
CA VAL A 53 9.61 9.86 7.26
C VAL A 53 9.71 8.40 7.65
N GLN A 54 9.36 7.51 6.73
CA GLN A 54 9.60 6.08 6.91
C GLN A 54 11.07 5.83 6.64
N LEU A 55 11.73 5.19 7.60
CA LEU A 55 13.14 4.91 7.54
C LEU A 55 13.39 3.70 6.64
N LYS A 56 14.55 3.71 5.99
CA LYS A 56 15.07 2.50 5.37
C LYS A 56 15.40 1.54 6.49
N TYR A 57 14.68 0.43 6.54
CA TYR A 57 14.93 -0.60 7.51
C TYR A 57 16.12 -1.43 7.01
N GLU A 58 17.35 -0.94 7.23
CA GLU A 58 18.55 -1.77 7.06
C GLU A 58 18.85 -2.47 8.38
N LEU A 59 18.95 -3.79 8.27
CA LEU A 59 18.71 -4.70 9.38
C LEU A 59 19.95 -4.89 10.26
N ASN A 60 21.11 -4.46 9.74
CA ASN A 60 22.39 -4.60 10.41
C ASN A 60 22.58 -3.58 11.54
N ASP A 61 21.91 -2.41 11.50
CA ASP A 61 21.88 -1.46 12.62
C ASP A 61 20.71 -0.45 12.54
N PRO A 62 19.46 -0.87 12.87
CA PRO A 62 18.31 0.04 12.85
C PRO A 62 18.46 1.20 13.86
N LYS A 63 19.26 1.02 14.91
CA LYS A 63 19.54 2.05 15.93
C LYS A 63 20.41 3.16 15.36
N GLN A 64 21.45 2.82 14.61
CA GLN A 64 22.29 3.79 13.91
C GLN A 64 21.49 4.58 12.87
N ILE A 65 20.65 3.92 12.07
CA ILE A 65 19.80 4.61 11.08
C ILE A 65 18.90 5.64 11.76
N ARG A 66 18.23 5.27 12.85
CA ARG A 66 17.42 6.20 13.64
C ARG A 66 18.27 7.37 14.13
N GLN A 67 19.43 7.11 14.75
CA GLN A 67 20.32 8.18 15.26
C GLN A 67 20.77 9.15 14.15
N THR A 68 21.16 8.62 12.99
CA THR A 68 21.52 9.43 11.82
C THR A 68 20.34 10.25 11.33
N ALA A 69 19.15 9.65 11.21
CA ALA A 69 17.94 10.36 10.80
C ALA A 69 17.58 11.51 11.75
N PHE A 70 17.58 11.27 13.07
CA PHE A 70 17.33 12.32 14.07
C PHE A 70 18.37 13.46 13.98
N THR A 71 19.65 13.11 13.86
CA THR A 71 20.75 14.09 13.76
C THR A 71 20.62 14.95 12.50
N ASP A 72 20.31 14.33 11.36
CA ASP A 72 20.17 15.01 10.09
C ASP A 72 18.91 15.88 10.05
N LEU A 73 17.79 15.39 10.56
CA LEU A 73 16.55 16.16 10.68
C LEU A 73 16.73 17.38 11.58
N GLU A 74 17.48 17.26 12.68
CA GLU A 74 17.79 18.41 13.55
C GLU A 74 18.64 19.46 12.81
N LYS A 75 19.65 19.03 12.04
CA LYS A 75 20.48 19.93 11.22
C LYS A 75 19.65 20.65 10.15
N ILE A 76 18.80 19.91 9.43
CA ILE A 76 17.91 20.45 8.39
C ILE A 76 16.92 21.44 9.03
N GLY A 77 16.35 21.10 10.18
CA GLY A 77 15.45 22.00 10.92
C GLY A 77 16.11 23.31 11.31
N LYS A 78 17.35 23.26 11.80
CA LYS A 78 18.16 24.47 12.10
C LYS A 78 18.46 25.29 10.84
N GLN A 79 18.63 24.67 9.68
CA GLN A 79 18.81 25.38 8.41
C GLN A 79 17.53 26.11 7.98
N LEU A 80 16.37 25.44 8.08
CA LEU A 80 15.07 26.04 7.76
C LEU A 80 14.75 27.24 8.65
N GLU A 81 15.04 27.15 9.96
CA GLU A 81 14.86 28.29 10.88
C GLU A 81 15.73 29.49 10.50
N LYS A 82 16.96 29.26 10.01
CA LYS A 82 17.88 30.32 9.54
C LYS A 82 17.47 30.90 8.18
N GLN A 83 16.84 30.11 7.33
CA GLN A 83 16.37 30.52 6.00
C GLN A 83 15.00 31.22 6.00
N LYS A 84 14.45 31.60 7.17
CA LYS A 84 13.16 32.31 7.33
C LYS A 84 13.02 33.64 6.57
N LYS A 85 14.02 34.06 5.79
CA LYS A 85 13.89 35.03 4.69
C LYS A 85 14.34 34.43 3.35
N GLY A 86 13.40 33.89 2.57
CA GLY A 86 13.45 33.92 1.10
C GLY A 86 13.44 32.59 0.34
N LYS A 87 12.32 32.29 -0.31
CA LYS A 87 12.09 32.10 -1.76
C LYS A 87 10.66 31.58 -1.89
N THR A 88 9.72 32.42 -2.33
CA THR A 88 8.40 31.94 -2.74
C THR A 88 8.58 31.10 -4.00
N TYR A 89 8.37 29.80 -3.88
CA TYR A 89 8.37 28.91 -5.04
C TYR A 89 7.18 29.29 -5.93
N PRO A 90 7.35 29.24 -7.27
CA PRO A 90 6.25 29.53 -8.18
C PRO A 90 5.11 28.52 -7.94
N THR A 91 3.99 29.03 -7.45
CA THR A 91 2.75 28.27 -7.26
C THR A 91 2.08 28.09 -8.62
N LYS A 92 1.85 26.86 -9.05
CA LYS A 92 1.07 26.60 -10.27
C LYS A 92 -0.42 26.80 -9.94
N ILE A 93 -1.10 27.60 -10.75
CA ILE A 93 -2.55 27.78 -10.66
C ILE A 93 -3.21 26.83 -11.67
N HIS A 94 -4.01 25.90 -11.18
CA HIS A 94 -4.77 24.94 -11.98
C HIS A 94 -6.21 25.41 -12.11
N ARG A 95 -6.73 25.44 -13.34
CA ARG A 95 -8.15 25.67 -13.61
C ARG A 95 -8.86 24.33 -13.68
N ILE A 96 -9.81 24.13 -12.77
CA ILE A 96 -10.54 22.87 -12.62
C ILE A 96 -11.98 23.08 -13.00
N HIS A 97 -12.46 22.27 -13.93
CA HIS A 97 -13.84 22.32 -14.37
C HIS A 97 -14.73 21.63 -13.33
N VAL A 98 -15.81 22.28 -12.90
CA VAL A 98 -16.78 21.71 -11.94
C VAL A 98 -18.19 21.97 -12.42
N CYS A 99 -18.99 20.91 -12.45
CA CYS A 99 -20.43 20.97 -12.66
C CYS A 99 -21.16 20.91 -11.32
N TYR A 100 -22.06 21.87 -11.08
CA TYR A 100 -22.89 21.98 -9.88
C TYR A 100 -24.35 21.57 -10.12
N HIS A 101 -24.63 20.87 -11.22
CA HIS A 101 -25.99 20.44 -11.55
C HIS A 101 -26.56 19.50 -10.46
N PRO A 102 -27.85 19.62 -10.08
CA PRO A 102 -28.46 18.80 -9.02
C PRO A 102 -28.25 17.28 -9.16
N ASP A 103 -28.19 16.77 -10.40
CA ASP A 103 -27.98 15.33 -10.67
C ASP A 103 -26.61 14.80 -10.21
N VAL A 104 -25.61 15.68 -10.07
CA VAL A 104 -24.24 15.32 -9.66
C VAL A 104 -23.82 15.95 -8.34
N ALA A 105 -24.52 17.00 -7.92
CA ALA A 105 -24.30 17.75 -6.69
C ALA A 105 -25.18 17.20 -5.54
N LEU A 106 -24.92 15.94 -5.15
CA LEU A 106 -25.82 15.14 -4.31
C LEU A 106 -26.25 15.80 -2.99
N ASP A 107 -25.40 16.65 -2.41
CA ASP A 107 -25.62 17.30 -1.12
C ASP A 107 -25.86 18.81 -1.23
N LEU A 108 -25.90 19.40 -2.44
CA LEU A 108 -25.96 20.86 -2.59
C LEU A 108 -27.16 21.49 -1.86
N MET A 109 -28.33 20.86 -1.94
CA MET A 109 -29.53 21.33 -1.23
C MET A 109 -29.41 21.21 0.29
N ALA A 110 -28.83 20.10 0.77
CA ALA A 110 -28.59 19.90 2.20
C ALA A 110 -27.55 20.89 2.75
N ILE A 111 -26.48 21.15 2.00
CA ILE A 111 -25.47 22.16 2.30
C ILE A 111 -26.12 23.54 2.39
N ALA A 112 -26.92 23.92 1.38
CA ALA A 112 -27.64 25.19 1.34
C ALA A 112 -28.53 25.40 2.58
N GLN A 113 -29.31 24.38 2.95
CA GLN A 113 -30.14 24.42 4.14
C GLN A 113 -29.32 24.55 5.43
N ALA A 114 -28.26 23.75 5.58
CA ALA A 114 -27.43 23.76 6.79
C ALA A 114 -26.66 25.09 6.96
N CYS A 115 -26.15 25.65 5.86
CA CYS A 115 -25.48 26.95 5.84
C CYS A 115 -26.43 28.15 5.88
N LYS A 116 -27.75 27.93 5.74
CA LYS A 116 -28.78 28.98 5.63
C LYS A 116 -28.51 29.95 4.46
N LEU A 117 -28.15 29.39 3.31
CA LEU A 117 -27.85 30.12 2.08
C LEU A 117 -28.68 29.56 0.91
N PRO A 118 -29.06 30.37 -0.08
CA PRO A 118 -29.58 29.86 -1.35
C PRO A 118 -28.54 28.96 -2.05
N PRO A 119 -28.95 27.90 -2.78
CA PRO A 119 -28.04 27.02 -3.51
C PRO A 119 -27.08 27.76 -4.46
N GLU A 120 -27.57 28.77 -5.17
CA GLU A 120 -26.75 29.62 -6.05
C GLU A 120 -25.66 30.37 -5.28
N GLN A 121 -25.96 30.82 -4.06
CA GLN A 121 -24.98 31.49 -3.21
C GLN A 121 -23.93 30.50 -2.69
N VAL A 122 -24.32 29.26 -2.38
CA VAL A 122 -23.38 28.19 -2.04
C VAL A 122 -22.40 27.92 -3.18
N VAL A 123 -22.92 27.76 -4.40
CA VAL A 123 -22.09 27.58 -5.61
C VAL A 123 -21.16 28.77 -5.82
N ASN A 124 -21.68 30.01 -5.75
CA ASN A 124 -20.89 31.23 -5.93
C ASN A 124 -19.76 31.36 -4.89
N LEU A 125 -20.03 31.06 -3.63
CA LEU A 125 -19.01 31.08 -2.57
C LEU A 125 -17.95 29.99 -2.76
N HIS A 126 -18.31 28.84 -3.31
CA HIS A 126 -17.35 27.78 -3.58
C HIS A 126 -16.49 28.13 -4.81
N LYS A 127 -17.10 28.53 -5.94
CA LYS A 127 -16.35 28.78 -7.18
C LYS A 127 -15.48 30.05 -7.17
N SER A 128 -15.81 31.06 -6.35
CA SER A 128 -15.02 32.30 -6.23
C SER A 128 -13.86 32.22 -5.24
N SER A 129 -13.75 31.12 -4.48
CA SER A 129 -12.59 30.88 -3.62
C SER A 129 -11.35 30.51 -4.43
N THR A 130 -10.19 30.96 -3.96
CA THR A 130 -8.90 30.39 -4.37
C THR A 130 -8.51 29.34 -3.36
N TYR A 131 -8.21 28.15 -3.87
CA TYR A 131 -7.88 27.00 -3.05
C TYR A 131 -6.38 26.71 -3.09
N THR A 132 -5.80 26.25 -1.98
CA THR A 132 -4.40 25.81 -1.92
C THR A 132 -4.35 24.33 -1.62
N VAL A 133 -3.52 23.58 -2.34
CA VAL A 133 -3.26 22.16 -2.05
C VAL A 133 -2.46 22.05 -0.77
N ASP A 134 -3.10 21.64 0.31
CA ASP A 134 -2.46 21.44 1.61
C ASP A 134 -1.57 20.19 1.55
N ILE A 135 -2.13 19.06 1.17
CA ILE A 135 -1.41 17.79 0.96
C ILE A 135 -2.08 16.97 -0.13
N LEU A 136 -1.33 16.05 -0.72
CA LEU A 136 -1.91 14.89 -1.41
C LEU A 136 -1.85 13.71 -0.43
N GLY A 137 -2.97 13.02 -0.26
CA GLY A 137 -3.09 11.90 0.68
C GLY A 137 -4.23 10.97 0.31
N PHE A 138 -4.56 9.99 1.17
CA PHE A 138 -5.65 9.02 0.97
C PHE A 138 -5.48 8.06 -0.22
N MET A 139 -5.40 8.56 -1.46
CA MET A 139 -5.19 7.79 -2.69
C MET A 139 -4.58 8.65 -3.80
N PRO A 140 -4.00 8.06 -4.86
CA PRO A 140 -3.35 8.81 -5.93
C PRO A 140 -4.26 9.88 -6.56
N GLY A 141 -3.76 11.12 -6.59
CA GLY A 141 -4.47 12.29 -7.11
C GLY A 141 -5.48 12.94 -6.16
N PHE A 142 -5.73 12.38 -4.97
CA PHE A 142 -6.61 13.00 -3.99
C PHE A 142 -5.86 14.09 -3.24
N ALA A 143 -6.28 15.34 -3.47
CA ALA A 143 -5.73 16.53 -2.84
C ALA A 143 -6.71 17.09 -1.81
N TYR A 144 -6.17 17.47 -0.65
CA TYR A 144 -6.89 18.24 0.37
C TYR A 144 -6.62 19.72 0.13
N PHE A 145 -7.69 20.50 0.00
CA PHE A 145 -7.56 21.93 -0.29
C PHE A 145 -8.07 22.79 0.87
N SER A 146 -7.27 23.75 1.32
CA SER A 146 -7.71 24.86 2.15
C SER A 146 -8.21 26.03 1.29
N GLY A 147 -8.90 26.99 1.93
CA GLY A 147 -9.46 28.17 1.25
C GLY A 147 -10.99 28.11 1.04
N LEU A 148 -11.66 27.10 1.59
CA LEU A 148 -13.13 27.06 1.61
C LEU A 148 -13.67 28.26 2.39
N ASN A 149 -14.68 28.93 1.83
CA ASN A 149 -15.33 30.04 2.50
C ASN A 149 -15.92 29.58 3.86
N PRO A 150 -15.63 30.24 5.00
CA PRO A 150 -16.12 29.83 6.31
C PRO A 150 -17.65 29.70 6.43
N LYS A 151 -18.41 30.40 5.57
CA LYS A 151 -19.87 30.25 5.53
C LYS A 151 -20.34 28.88 5.02
N LEU A 152 -19.45 28.11 4.38
CA LEU A 152 -19.70 26.76 3.89
C LEU A 152 -19.16 25.67 4.83
N GLN A 153 -18.65 26.04 6.00
CA GLN A 153 -18.11 25.07 6.95
C GLN A 153 -19.20 24.13 7.46
N LEU A 154 -19.03 22.84 7.18
CA LEU A 154 -19.94 21.77 7.64
C LEU A 154 -19.13 20.54 8.05
N PRO A 155 -19.57 19.82 9.09
CA PRO A 155 -18.92 18.58 9.45
C PRO A 155 -19.07 17.53 8.33
N ARG A 156 -18.25 16.47 8.42
CA ARG A 156 -18.49 15.24 7.65
C ARG A 156 -19.88 14.68 7.96
N LEU A 157 -20.43 13.91 7.02
CA LEU A 157 -21.62 13.09 7.25
C LEU A 157 -21.40 12.14 8.43
N ALA A 158 -22.43 11.98 9.26
CA ALA A 158 -22.39 11.09 10.42
C ALA A 158 -22.12 9.62 10.03
N SER A 159 -22.61 9.20 8.86
CA SER A 159 -22.31 7.90 8.27
C SER A 159 -21.75 8.10 6.85
N PRO A 160 -20.57 7.53 6.54
CA PRO A 160 -19.99 7.66 5.21
C PRO A 160 -20.82 6.89 4.17
N ARG A 161 -20.85 7.40 2.94
CA ARG A 161 -21.42 6.68 1.79
C ARG A 161 -20.55 5.45 1.48
N PRO A 162 -21.16 4.31 1.11
CA PRO A 162 -20.41 3.14 0.67
C PRO A 162 -19.69 3.39 -0.67
N ALA A 163 -20.20 4.31 -1.50
CA ALA A 163 -19.58 4.72 -2.74
C ALA A 163 -19.86 6.19 -3.04
N VAL A 164 -18.81 6.99 -3.11
CA VAL A 164 -18.78 8.34 -3.67
C VAL A 164 -18.29 8.23 -5.11
N PRO A 165 -19.03 8.71 -6.12
CA PRO A 165 -18.62 8.61 -7.52
C PRO A 165 -17.28 9.27 -7.84
N LYS A 166 -16.53 8.69 -8.79
CA LYS A 166 -15.36 9.33 -9.40
C LYS A 166 -15.69 10.74 -9.89
N GLY A 167 -14.81 11.68 -9.60
CA GLY A 167 -14.90 13.09 -9.97
C GLY A 167 -15.73 13.93 -9.00
N SER A 168 -16.39 13.34 -8.00
CA SER A 168 -17.17 14.11 -7.03
C SER A 168 -16.29 15.18 -6.34
N VAL A 169 -16.77 16.42 -6.36
CA VAL A 169 -16.22 17.54 -5.61
C VAL A 169 -16.97 17.63 -4.30
N ALA A 170 -16.26 17.70 -3.19
CA ALA A 170 -16.85 17.58 -1.87
C ALA A 170 -16.23 18.53 -0.85
N ILE A 171 -17.02 18.92 0.15
CA ILE A 171 -16.59 19.77 1.26
C ILE A 171 -16.77 19.08 2.61
N ALA A 172 -15.82 19.32 3.51
CA ALA A 172 -15.91 18.95 4.91
C ALA A 172 -14.99 19.86 5.74
N GLU A 173 -15.45 20.24 6.93
CA GLU A 173 -14.82 21.26 7.76
C GLU A 173 -14.54 22.52 6.93
N LEU A 174 -13.29 23.00 6.92
CA LEU A 174 -12.85 24.14 6.11
C LEU A 174 -12.10 23.71 4.83
N GLN A 175 -12.35 22.49 4.37
CA GLN A 175 -11.66 21.90 3.22
C GLN A 175 -12.60 21.56 2.08
N THR A 176 -12.05 21.58 0.87
CA THR A 176 -12.66 20.96 -0.31
C THR A 176 -11.72 19.88 -0.86
N ALA A 177 -12.26 18.93 -1.61
CA ALA A 177 -11.50 17.85 -2.24
C ALA A 177 -12.22 17.35 -3.50
N ILE A 178 -11.48 16.62 -4.34
CA ILE A 178 -12.03 15.96 -5.52
C ILE A 178 -11.64 14.49 -5.47
N TYR A 179 -12.64 13.60 -5.57
CA TYR A 179 -12.45 12.15 -5.53
C TYR A 179 -11.92 11.63 -6.88
N PRO A 180 -10.66 11.13 -6.97
CA PRO A 180 -10.08 10.65 -8.24
C PRO A 180 -10.72 9.35 -8.75
N ARG A 181 -11.36 8.59 -7.85
CA ARG A 181 -11.92 7.26 -8.07
C ARG A 181 -13.19 7.08 -7.23
N THR A 182 -14.00 6.09 -7.59
CA THR A 182 -15.15 5.70 -6.78
C THR A 182 -14.69 4.97 -5.52
N THR A 183 -15.07 5.48 -4.36
CA THR A 183 -14.60 4.97 -3.04
C THR A 183 -15.59 5.35 -1.94
N PRO A 184 -15.66 4.63 -0.80
CA PRO A 184 -16.42 5.11 0.35
C PRO A 184 -15.96 6.50 0.83
N GLY A 185 -16.88 7.32 1.32
CA GLY A 185 -16.54 8.68 1.76
C GLY A 185 -17.68 9.39 2.48
N GLY A 186 -17.32 10.21 3.47
CA GLY A 186 -18.27 10.95 4.31
C GLY A 186 -18.28 12.46 4.09
N TRP A 187 -17.75 12.96 2.97
CA TRP A 187 -17.76 14.40 2.68
C TRP A 187 -19.05 14.79 1.95
N ASN A 188 -19.47 16.05 2.09
CA ASN A 188 -20.68 16.58 1.47
C ASN A 188 -20.40 16.89 0.00
N ILE A 189 -21.06 16.20 -0.94
CA ILE A 189 -20.84 16.30 -2.38
C ILE A 189 -21.55 17.53 -2.94
N ILE A 190 -20.76 18.55 -3.30
CA ILE A 190 -21.24 19.83 -3.81
C ILE A 190 -21.27 19.89 -5.34
N GLY A 191 -20.57 19.00 -6.04
CA GLY A 191 -20.53 18.97 -7.50
C GLY A 191 -19.69 17.83 -8.07
N ARG A 192 -19.32 17.92 -9.35
CA ARG A 192 -18.50 16.91 -10.04
C ARG A 192 -17.56 17.51 -11.07
N SER A 193 -16.33 17.02 -11.10
CA SER A 193 -15.27 17.41 -12.02
C SER A 193 -14.92 16.27 -12.98
N PRO A 194 -14.74 16.55 -14.29
CA PRO A 194 -14.24 15.56 -15.24
C PRO A 194 -12.71 15.49 -15.32
N ASN A 195 -12.00 16.36 -14.59
CA ASN A 195 -10.55 16.45 -14.65
C ASN A 195 -9.89 15.13 -14.22
N ILE A 196 -8.87 14.70 -14.98
CA ILE A 196 -8.03 13.54 -14.62
C ILE A 196 -7.00 14.03 -13.60
N LEU A 197 -7.11 13.57 -12.36
CA LEU A 197 -6.27 14.03 -11.25
C LEU A 197 -4.97 13.24 -11.11
N PHE A 198 -4.96 12.02 -11.64
CA PHE A 198 -3.81 11.12 -11.66
C PHE A 198 -3.88 10.21 -12.89
N ASP A 199 -2.77 10.11 -13.61
CA ASP A 199 -2.62 9.31 -14.83
C ASP A 199 -1.20 8.73 -14.89
N ILE A 200 -1.09 7.41 -14.91
CA ILE A 200 0.20 6.70 -14.92
C ILE A 200 0.96 6.88 -16.23
N GLU A 201 0.28 7.28 -17.31
CA GLU A 201 0.90 7.52 -18.62
C GLU A 201 1.48 8.93 -18.75
N GLN A 202 1.25 9.81 -17.76
CA GLN A 202 1.75 11.18 -17.74
C GLN A 202 3.00 11.34 -16.87
N ASN A 203 3.83 12.33 -17.19
CA ASN A 203 4.99 12.71 -16.40
C ASN A 203 5.00 14.23 -16.14
N PRO A 204 4.74 14.70 -14.89
CA PRO A 204 4.42 13.89 -13.71
C PRO A 204 3.04 13.21 -13.79
N PRO A 205 2.80 12.12 -13.04
CA PRO A 205 1.54 11.39 -13.10
C PRO A 205 0.40 12.08 -12.35
N GLY A 206 0.70 12.93 -11.37
CA GLY A 206 -0.30 13.72 -10.64
C GLY A 206 -0.53 15.09 -11.25
N LEU A 207 -1.80 15.52 -11.29
CA LEU A 207 -2.16 16.88 -11.72
C LEU A 207 -1.63 17.95 -10.74
N PHE A 208 -1.73 17.67 -9.44
CA PHE A 208 -1.39 18.60 -8.36
C PHE A 208 -0.08 18.24 -7.66
N MET A 209 0.58 19.27 -7.13
CA MET A 209 1.62 19.17 -6.12
C MET A 209 1.22 19.94 -4.86
N ALA A 210 1.76 19.53 -3.71
CA ALA A 210 1.57 20.28 -2.46
C ALA A 210 2.04 21.73 -2.62
N GLY A 211 1.19 22.67 -2.22
CA GLY A 211 1.40 24.11 -2.36
C GLY A 211 0.92 24.73 -3.68
N ASP A 212 0.43 23.93 -4.64
CA ASP A 212 -0.26 24.44 -5.83
C ASP A 212 -1.58 25.13 -5.46
N GLN A 213 -2.12 25.93 -6.39
CA GLN A 213 -3.43 26.56 -6.25
C GLN A 213 -4.45 26.01 -7.24
N MET A 214 -5.70 25.97 -6.83
CA MET A 214 -6.84 25.61 -7.67
C MET A 214 -7.82 26.78 -7.77
N GLN A 215 -8.24 27.07 -9.00
CA GLN A 215 -9.36 27.94 -9.33
C GLN A 215 -10.42 27.13 -10.06
N ILE A 216 -11.68 27.40 -9.75
CA ILE A 216 -12.80 26.64 -10.29
C ILE A 216 -13.41 27.37 -11.48
N GLU A 217 -13.59 26.63 -12.57
CA GLU A 217 -14.35 27.04 -13.74
C GLU A 217 -15.65 26.23 -13.78
N GLU A 218 -16.79 26.91 -13.68
CA GLU A 218 -18.09 26.26 -13.74
C GLU A 218 -18.41 25.78 -15.16
N ILE A 219 -18.86 24.54 -15.29
CA ILE A 219 -19.28 23.94 -16.57
C ILE A 219 -20.70 23.36 -16.48
N SER A 220 -21.38 23.30 -17.63
CA SER A 220 -22.71 22.69 -17.72
C SER A 220 -22.65 21.16 -17.63
N LEU A 221 -23.81 20.53 -17.38
CA LEU A 221 -23.95 19.08 -17.38
C LEU A 221 -23.58 18.47 -18.75
N ASP A 222 -23.97 19.10 -19.85
CA ASP A 222 -23.61 18.67 -21.20
C ASP A 222 -22.10 18.71 -21.44
N ALA A 223 -21.42 19.75 -20.96
CA ALA A 223 -19.97 19.87 -21.05
C ALA A 223 -19.28 18.77 -20.22
N LEU A 224 -19.78 18.50 -19.01
CA LEU A 224 -19.28 17.40 -18.16
C LEU A 224 -19.35 16.06 -18.92
N GLN A 225 -20.50 15.73 -19.49
CA GLN A 225 -20.70 14.49 -20.23
C GLN A 225 -19.75 14.38 -21.44
N LYS A 226 -19.53 15.47 -22.19
CA LYS A 226 -18.57 15.50 -23.31
C LYS A 226 -17.13 15.25 -22.84
N PHE A 227 -16.71 15.84 -21.73
CA PHE A 227 -15.39 15.57 -21.18
C PHE A 227 -15.25 14.13 -20.69
N GLU A 228 -16.26 13.59 -20.00
CA GLU A 228 -16.23 12.21 -19.51
C GLU A 228 -16.17 11.20 -20.66
N GLN A 229 -16.89 11.43 -21.75
CA GLN A 229 -16.81 10.62 -22.97
C GLN A 229 -15.40 10.65 -23.58
N LYS A 230 -14.78 11.84 -23.65
CA LYS A 230 -13.41 12.00 -24.15
C LYS A 230 -12.36 11.33 -23.24
N ASN A 231 -12.60 11.36 -21.93
CA ASN A 231 -11.71 10.83 -20.90
C ASN A 231 -11.95 9.34 -20.59
N GLN A 232 -12.84 8.66 -21.34
CA GLN A 232 -13.01 7.22 -21.16
C GLN A 232 -11.66 6.54 -21.40
N PRO A 233 -11.20 5.70 -20.45
CA PRO A 233 -9.96 4.99 -20.62
C PRO A 233 -10.06 4.17 -21.90
N LYS A 234 -9.08 4.31 -22.79
CA LYS A 234 -8.91 3.35 -23.87
C LYS A 234 -8.80 2.00 -23.18
N GLU A 235 -9.65 1.03 -23.53
CA GLU A 235 -9.47 -0.34 -23.04
C GLU A 235 -8.01 -0.69 -23.27
N ILE A 236 -7.30 -1.01 -22.18
CA ILE A 236 -6.01 -1.69 -22.31
C ILE A 236 -6.41 -3.08 -22.79
N ILE A 237 -6.60 -3.20 -24.11
CA ILE A 237 -6.94 -4.46 -24.74
C ILE A 237 -5.79 -5.38 -24.37
N ARG A 238 -6.09 -6.40 -23.57
CA ARG A 238 -5.19 -7.52 -23.26
C ARG A 238 -4.96 -8.38 -24.49
N THR A 239 -4.62 -7.79 -25.63
CA THR A 239 -4.11 -8.53 -26.78
C THR A 239 -2.62 -8.74 -26.55
N LEU A 240 -2.32 -9.69 -25.68
CA LEU A 240 -1.02 -10.34 -25.71
C LEU A 240 -0.96 -11.19 -26.98
N ASP A 241 0.15 -11.05 -27.69
CA ASP A 241 0.47 -11.87 -28.84
C ASP A 241 0.51 -13.34 -28.39
N LYS A 242 -0.51 -14.13 -28.77
CA LYS A 242 -0.59 -15.56 -28.45
C LYS A 242 0.64 -16.32 -28.92
N ASN A 243 1.36 -15.81 -29.93
CA ASN A 243 2.59 -16.43 -30.43
C ASN A 243 3.79 -16.23 -29.49
N LYS A 244 3.66 -15.41 -28.44
CA LYS A 244 4.69 -15.11 -27.44
C LYS A 244 4.27 -15.47 -26.00
N ALA A 245 3.15 -16.16 -25.83
CA ALA A 245 2.63 -16.53 -24.52
C ALA A 245 3.44 -17.67 -23.91
N SER A 246 3.92 -17.48 -22.67
CA SER A 246 4.65 -18.52 -21.92
C SER A 246 3.73 -19.30 -20.97
N ILE A 247 2.72 -18.62 -20.40
CA ILE A 247 1.80 -19.19 -19.41
C ILE A 247 0.39 -18.69 -19.69
N GLU A 248 -0.62 -19.56 -19.58
CA GLU A 248 -2.03 -19.24 -19.70
C GLU A 248 -2.77 -19.47 -18.38
N VAL A 249 -3.61 -18.51 -17.98
CA VAL A 249 -4.45 -18.59 -16.79
C VAL A 249 -5.75 -19.30 -17.14
N ILE A 250 -5.82 -20.60 -16.83
CA ILE A 250 -7.04 -21.41 -17.01
C ILE A 250 -8.10 -21.04 -15.98
N GLN A 251 -7.66 -20.85 -14.72
CA GLN A 251 -8.48 -20.34 -13.63
C GLN A 251 -7.62 -19.41 -12.75
N PRO A 252 -8.14 -18.24 -12.34
CA PRO A 252 -7.34 -17.26 -11.59
C PRO A 252 -7.22 -17.54 -10.08
N GLY A 253 -7.89 -18.58 -9.55
CA GLY A 253 -8.02 -18.79 -8.11
C GLY A 253 -8.93 -17.75 -7.43
N THR A 254 -8.95 -17.73 -6.10
CA THR A 254 -9.80 -16.79 -5.32
C THR A 254 -9.39 -15.35 -5.55
N PHE A 255 -8.07 -15.08 -5.49
CA PHE A 255 -7.48 -13.77 -5.77
C PHE A 255 -5.97 -13.95 -6.02
N SER A 256 -5.55 -13.72 -7.26
CA SER A 256 -4.14 -13.77 -7.67
C SER A 256 -3.74 -12.49 -8.38
N SER A 257 -2.56 -11.97 -8.04
CA SER A 257 -2.01 -10.75 -8.62
C SER A 257 -0.51 -10.84 -8.73
N ILE A 258 0.06 -10.14 -9.71
CA ILE A 258 1.51 -10.04 -9.85
C ILE A 258 2.02 -8.98 -8.86
N GLN A 259 2.97 -9.35 -8.01
CA GLN A 259 3.53 -8.52 -6.95
C GLN A 259 5.06 -8.61 -6.99
N ASP A 260 5.72 -7.50 -6.68
CA ASP A 260 7.16 -7.39 -6.45
C ASP A 260 7.41 -6.67 -5.12
N ASP A 261 8.63 -6.18 -4.91
CA ASP A 261 8.95 -5.32 -3.77
C ASP A 261 8.13 -4.02 -3.81
N PRO A 262 7.91 -3.37 -2.64
CA PRO A 262 7.19 -2.12 -2.57
C PRO A 262 7.81 -1.00 -3.42
N ARG A 263 6.96 -0.12 -3.96
CA ARG A 263 7.36 1.17 -4.52
C ARG A 263 7.83 2.09 -3.41
N SER A 264 8.75 2.98 -3.73
CA SER A 264 9.29 3.95 -2.78
C SER A 264 9.40 5.36 -3.38
N GLY A 265 9.34 6.38 -2.52
CA GLY A 265 9.50 7.79 -2.84
C GLY A 265 8.28 8.46 -3.50
N LEU A 266 7.10 7.83 -3.50
CA LEU A 266 5.93 8.31 -4.24
C LEU A 266 4.78 8.82 -3.35
N SER A 267 4.93 8.80 -2.03
CA SER A 267 3.87 9.23 -1.11
C SER A 267 3.44 10.68 -1.28
N HIS A 268 4.29 11.55 -1.84
CA HIS A 268 3.94 12.94 -2.19
C HIS A 268 2.88 13.06 -3.30
N TRP A 269 2.63 11.99 -4.07
CA TRP A 269 1.50 11.86 -4.98
C TRP A 269 0.36 11.01 -4.41
N ALA A 270 0.41 10.70 -3.11
CA ALA A 270 -0.49 9.78 -2.43
C ALA A 270 -0.49 8.36 -3.02
N VAL A 271 0.60 7.97 -3.67
CA VAL A 271 0.84 6.59 -4.11
C VAL A 271 1.48 5.84 -2.95
N GLY A 272 0.76 4.84 -2.42
CA GLY A 272 1.28 3.95 -1.40
C GLY A 272 2.33 2.97 -1.93
N PRO A 273 3.04 2.26 -1.05
CA PRO A 273 4.11 1.35 -1.47
C PRO A 273 3.61 0.15 -2.30
N GLY A 274 2.48 -0.45 -1.93
CA GLY A 274 1.99 -1.68 -2.56
C GLY A 274 2.95 -2.86 -2.36
N GLY A 275 3.07 -3.73 -3.36
CA GLY A 275 3.96 -4.88 -3.35
C GLY A 275 3.38 -6.12 -2.64
N ALA A 276 4.18 -7.18 -2.52
CA ALA A 276 3.76 -8.41 -1.86
C ALA A 276 3.41 -8.16 -0.38
N CYS A 277 2.31 -8.73 0.10
CA CYS A 277 1.97 -8.67 1.53
C CYS A 277 2.96 -9.47 2.37
N ASP A 278 3.46 -10.59 1.83
CA ASP A 278 4.50 -11.42 2.45
C ASP A 278 5.80 -11.28 1.64
N LEU A 279 6.57 -10.24 1.96
CA LEU A 279 7.82 -9.90 1.28
C LEU A 279 8.89 -10.99 1.48
N SER A 280 8.93 -11.59 2.67
CA SER A 280 9.83 -12.69 2.97
C SER A 280 9.59 -13.91 2.06
N SER A 281 8.32 -14.25 1.82
CA SER A 281 7.96 -15.34 0.90
C SER A 281 8.26 -15.00 -0.56
N LEU A 282 8.07 -13.74 -0.98
CA LEU A 282 8.48 -13.27 -2.31
C LEU A 282 9.97 -13.48 -2.54
N HIS A 283 10.80 -12.99 -1.61
CA HIS A 283 12.25 -13.07 -1.73
C HIS A 283 12.75 -14.52 -1.75
N LEU A 284 12.21 -15.40 -0.90
CA LEU A 284 12.57 -16.81 -0.90
C LEU A 284 12.14 -17.51 -2.19
N ALA A 285 10.92 -17.27 -2.67
CA ALA A 285 10.44 -17.86 -3.92
C ALA A 285 11.34 -17.46 -5.10
N ASN A 286 11.70 -16.17 -5.21
CA ASN A 286 12.60 -15.68 -6.24
C ASN A 286 14.02 -16.25 -6.10
N ALA A 287 14.55 -16.32 -4.88
CA ALA A 287 15.87 -16.90 -4.63
C ALA A 287 15.93 -18.37 -5.12
N LEU A 288 14.89 -19.17 -4.84
CA LEU A 288 14.84 -20.58 -5.22
C LEU A 288 14.92 -20.83 -6.72
N VAL A 289 14.47 -19.88 -7.55
CA VAL A 289 14.52 -19.99 -9.03
C VAL A 289 15.67 -19.20 -9.65
N GLY A 290 16.55 -18.63 -8.82
CA GLY A 290 17.71 -17.85 -9.27
C GLY A 290 17.39 -16.45 -9.77
N ASN A 291 16.21 -15.90 -9.45
CA ASN A 291 15.84 -14.53 -9.79
C ASN A 291 16.47 -13.52 -8.79
N PRO A 292 16.66 -12.25 -9.20
CA PRO A 292 16.75 -11.14 -8.24
C PRO A 292 15.58 -11.17 -7.25
N LEU A 293 15.83 -10.88 -5.98
CA LEU A 293 14.85 -11.07 -4.89
C LEU A 293 13.57 -10.27 -5.11
N ASP A 294 13.68 -9.09 -5.72
CA ASP A 294 12.60 -8.15 -6.00
C ASP A 294 11.87 -8.42 -7.33
N THR A 295 12.13 -9.55 -7.98
CA THR A 295 11.47 -9.90 -9.25
C THR A 295 9.97 -10.11 -9.04
N ALA A 296 9.16 -9.61 -9.97
CA ALA A 296 7.72 -9.79 -9.93
C ALA A 296 7.32 -11.28 -9.97
N ALA A 297 6.45 -11.68 -9.05
CA ALA A 297 5.95 -13.03 -8.85
C ALA A 297 4.42 -13.03 -8.66
N ILE A 298 3.75 -14.17 -8.73
CA ILE A 298 2.30 -14.26 -8.51
C ILE A 298 2.04 -14.44 -7.01
N GLU A 299 1.47 -13.44 -6.35
CA GLU A 299 0.87 -13.62 -5.03
C GLU A 299 -0.52 -14.24 -5.18
N MET A 300 -0.75 -15.37 -4.52
CA MET A 300 -2.03 -16.08 -4.47
C MET A 300 -2.61 -16.06 -3.06
N THR A 301 -3.91 -15.77 -2.96
CA THR A 301 -4.63 -15.68 -1.69
C THR A 301 -5.74 -16.73 -1.63
N SER A 302 -5.84 -17.48 -0.52
CA SER A 302 -6.83 -18.54 -0.25
C SER A 302 -6.76 -19.78 -1.15
N SER A 303 -6.84 -19.62 -2.47
CA SER A 303 -6.67 -20.68 -3.45
C SER A 303 -5.86 -20.16 -4.64
N GLY A 304 -4.90 -20.96 -5.10
CA GLY A 304 -4.02 -20.60 -6.21
C GLY A 304 -4.67 -20.73 -7.59
N PRO A 305 -4.04 -20.17 -8.64
CA PRO A 305 -4.51 -20.28 -10.01
C PRO A 305 -4.27 -21.67 -10.60
N SER A 306 -5.00 -22.01 -11.67
CA SER A 306 -4.66 -23.10 -12.58
C SER A 306 -3.94 -22.51 -13.79
N LEU A 307 -2.68 -22.90 -14.00
CA LEU A 307 -1.80 -22.32 -15.01
C LEU A 307 -1.37 -23.40 -16.01
N LEU A 308 -1.58 -23.15 -17.31
CA LEU A 308 -1.05 -23.98 -18.39
C LEU A 308 0.27 -23.36 -18.88
N PHE A 309 1.33 -24.17 -18.91
CA PHE A 309 2.65 -23.73 -19.35
C PHE A 309 2.83 -24.04 -20.85
N HIS A 310 3.06 -23.02 -21.66
CA HIS A 310 3.30 -23.14 -23.11
C HIS A 310 4.79 -23.34 -23.44
N GLU A 311 5.64 -23.28 -22.41
CA GLU A 311 7.08 -23.48 -22.46
C GLU A 311 7.51 -24.20 -21.18
N THR A 312 8.59 -24.97 -21.24
CA THR A 312 9.20 -25.58 -20.05
C THR A 312 9.71 -24.49 -19.11
N ALA A 313 9.40 -24.60 -17.82
CA ALA A 313 9.67 -23.54 -16.84
C ALA A 313 10.19 -24.08 -15.51
N CYS A 314 11.09 -23.32 -14.89
CA CYS A 314 11.49 -23.50 -13.49
C CYS A 314 10.64 -22.57 -12.62
N LEU A 315 10.09 -23.07 -11.54
CA LEU A 315 9.24 -22.31 -10.62
C LEU A 315 9.46 -22.72 -9.18
N ALA A 316 9.04 -21.86 -8.25
CA ALA A 316 8.96 -22.18 -6.83
C ALA A 316 7.84 -21.37 -6.20
N TRP A 317 7.19 -21.91 -5.18
CA TRP A 317 6.29 -21.13 -4.33
C TRP A 317 6.62 -21.28 -2.86
N VAL A 318 6.46 -20.18 -2.12
CA VAL A 318 6.73 -20.08 -0.67
C VAL A 318 5.59 -19.32 0.01
N GLY A 319 5.31 -19.65 1.27
CA GLY A 319 4.29 -18.99 2.10
C GLY A 319 3.35 -19.99 2.75
N ALA A 320 2.05 -19.77 2.64
CA ALA A 320 1.01 -20.70 3.09
C ALA A 320 1.23 -22.10 2.53
N GLY A 321 0.95 -23.12 3.33
CA GLY A 321 1.10 -24.52 2.92
C GLY A 321 0.16 -24.85 1.77
N CYS A 322 0.71 -25.33 0.66
CA CYS A 322 -0.06 -25.93 -0.42
C CYS A 322 0.81 -26.85 -1.27
N ASP A 323 0.16 -27.87 -1.83
CA ASP A 323 0.75 -28.73 -2.86
C ASP A 323 0.33 -28.23 -4.23
N GLY A 324 1.26 -28.29 -5.18
CA GLY A 324 0.96 -28.25 -6.61
C GLY A 324 0.34 -29.57 -7.04
N ILE A 325 -0.52 -29.55 -8.05
CA ILE A 325 -1.16 -30.73 -8.61
C ILE A 325 -0.93 -30.71 -10.12
N VAL A 326 -0.26 -31.74 -10.62
CA VAL A 326 0.03 -31.97 -12.05
C VAL A 326 -0.43 -33.37 -12.40
N GLU A 327 -1.34 -33.50 -13.36
CA GLU A 327 -1.87 -34.79 -13.82
C GLU A 327 -2.41 -35.70 -12.70
N GLY A 328 -2.85 -35.10 -11.58
CA GLY A 328 -3.37 -35.80 -10.40
C GLY A 328 -2.32 -36.05 -9.31
N GLU A 329 -1.03 -35.93 -9.63
CA GLU A 329 0.08 -36.11 -8.70
C GLU A 329 0.37 -34.83 -7.91
N ARG A 330 0.73 -35.00 -6.63
CA ARG A 330 1.04 -33.89 -5.72
C ARG A 330 2.52 -33.53 -5.75
N ILE A 331 2.81 -32.25 -5.93
CA ILE A 331 4.15 -31.68 -5.93
C ILE A 331 4.28 -30.76 -4.72
N PRO A 332 5.22 -31.04 -3.79
CA PRO A 332 5.39 -30.20 -2.61
C PRO A 332 6.09 -28.88 -2.96
N GLY A 333 5.68 -27.79 -2.32
CA GLY A 333 6.27 -26.45 -2.49
C GLY A 333 7.62 -26.23 -1.79
N ASN A 334 7.98 -24.95 -1.65
CA ASN A 334 9.19 -24.45 -0.99
C ASN A 334 10.52 -24.96 -1.57
N ARG A 335 10.56 -25.23 -2.88
CA ARG A 335 11.75 -25.73 -3.60
C ARG A 335 11.67 -25.39 -5.09
N PRO A 336 12.79 -25.35 -5.83
CA PRO A 336 12.76 -25.24 -7.29
C PRO A 336 12.16 -26.49 -7.91
N ILE A 337 11.27 -26.29 -8.87
CA ILE A 337 10.56 -27.34 -9.61
C ILE A 337 10.63 -27.02 -11.09
N TRP A 338 11.03 -28.00 -11.89
CA TRP A 338 10.92 -27.94 -13.35
C TRP A 338 9.62 -28.58 -13.80
N LEU A 339 8.86 -27.87 -14.65
CA LEU A 339 7.68 -28.37 -15.34
C LEU A 339 7.89 -28.38 -16.85
N ASN A 340 7.29 -29.37 -17.52
CA ASN A 340 7.33 -29.48 -18.97
C ASN A 340 6.35 -28.50 -19.63
N LYS A 341 6.67 -28.12 -20.87
CA LYS A 341 5.69 -27.52 -21.77
C LYS A 341 4.46 -28.44 -21.88
N GLY A 342 3.28 -27.83 -21.90
CA GLY A 342 1.98 -28.51 -21.95
C GLY A 342 1.42 -28.89 -20.58
N THR A 343 2.22 -28.76 -19.50
CA THR A 343 1.76 -29.08 -18.15
C THR A 343 0.79 -28.03 -17.62
N THR A 344 -0.31 -28.50 -17.00
CA THR A 344 -1.19 -27.65 -16.20
C THR A 344 -0.90 -27.84 -14.71
N LEU A 345 -0.45 -26.77 -14.05
CA LEU A 345 -0.26 -26.72 -12.60
C LEU A 345 -1.51 -26.16 -11.92
N LYS A 346 -2.04 -26.89 -10.95
CA LYS A 346 -3.08 -26.44 -10.03
C LYS A 346 -2.53 -26.41 -8.60
N PHE A 347 -3.24 -25.77 -7.67
CA PHE A 347 -2.86 -25.77 -6.26
C PHE A 347 -3.99 -26.33 -5.40
N SER A 348 -3.63 -27.06 -4.35
CA SER A 348 -4.55 -27.33 -3.24
C SER A 348 -4.96 -26.03 -2.55
N SER A 349 -5.96 -26.09 -1.65
CA SER A 349 -6.26 -24.96 -0.77
C SER A 349 -5.01 -24.53 0.02
N LEU A 350 -4.80 -23.23 0.19
CA LEU A 350 -3.71 -22.70 1.01
C LEU A 350 -4.04 -22.88 2.49
N ASN A 351 -3.37 -23.84 3.13
CA ASN A 351 -3.52 -24.17 4.53
C ASN A 351 -2.32 -25.00 5.07
N PRO A 352 -1.75 -24.70 6.24
CA PRO A 352 -2.01 -23.51 7.08
C PRO A 352 -1.52 -22.22 6.41
N GLY A 353 -2.05 -21.08 6.86
CA GLY A 353 -1.78 -19.75 6.27
C GLY A 353 -2.85 -19.28 5.29
N PHE A 354 -2.54 -18.20 4.58
CA PHE A 354 -3.49 -17.54 3.68
C PHE A 354 -2.92 -17.13 2.32
N ARG A 355 -1.63 -16.78 2.25
CA ARG A 355 -0.99 -16.30 1.02
C ARG A 355 0.26 -17.09 0.70
N ALA A 356 0.45 -17.41 -0.57
CA ALA A 356 1.71 -17.94 -1.09
C ALA A 356 2.15 -17.10 -2.28
N VAL A 357 3.45 -17.08 -2.54
CA VAL A 357 4.04 -16.36 -3.67
C VAL A 357 4.70 -17.37 -4.59
N LEU A 358 4.29 -17.39 -5.86
CA LEU A 358 4.81 -18.24 -6.93
C LEU A 358 5.73 -17.44 -7.84
N ALA A 359 7.03 -17.71 -7.75
CA ALA A 359 8.04 -17.16 -8.64
C ALA A 359 8.27 -18.09 -9.83
N ILE A 360 8.45 -17.50 -11.02
CA ILE A 360 8.86 -18.21 -12.22
C ILE A 360 10.26 -17.73 -12.60
N GLY A 361 11.17 -18.67 -12.84
CA GLY A 361 12.54 -18.39 -13.23
C GLY A 361 12.60 -17.56 -14.52
N GLY A 362 13.42 -16.50 -14.50
CA GLY A 362 13.50 -15.52 -15.59
C GLY A 362 12.54 -14.34 -15.44
N GLY A 363 11.55 -14.41 -14.56
CA GLY A 363 10.59 -13.34 -14.29
C GLY A 363 9.63 -13.04 -15.45
N PHE A 364 8.65 -12.18 -15.18
CA PHE A 364 7.67 -11.75 -16.18
C PHE A 364 8.18 -10.58 -17.04
N ASN A 365 7.79 -10.54 -18.31
CA ASN A 365 8.01 -9.41 -19.21
C ASN A 365 6.92 -8.34 -18.96
N LEU A 366 7.18 -7.44 -18.02
CA LEU A 366 6.25 -6.39 -17.59
C LEU A 366 6.89 -5.01 -17.67
N PRO A 367 6.12 -3.95 -17.99
CA PRO A 367 6.62 -2.59 -17.93
C PRO A 367 6.93 -2.20 -16.47
N ASN A 368 7.98 -1.40 -16.28
CA ASN A 368 8.22 -0.74 -15.01
C ASN A 368 7.37 0.53 -14.94
N ILE A 369 6.36 0.54 -14.07
CA ILE A 369 5.43 1.65 -13.87
C ILE A 369 5.66 2.23 -12.48
N LEU A 370 6.16 3.47 -12.44
CA LEU A 370 6.50 4.20 -11.22
C LEU A 370 7.45 3.40 -10.32
N GLY A 371 8.54 2.89 -10.90
CA GLY A 371 9.64 2.22 -10.18
C GLY A 371 9.49 0.71 -10.03
N ARG A 372 8.29 0.14 -10.24
CA ARG A 372 8.01 -1.29 -10.04
C ARG A 372 7.16 -1.90 -11.16
N ALA A 373 7.26 -3.21 -11.33
CA ALA A 373 6.51 -3.99 -12.33
C ALA A 373 5.25 -4.66 -11.74
N GLY A 374 5.23 -4.91 -10.44
CA GLY A 374 4.09 -5.51 -9.73
C GLY A 374 2.91 -4.56 -9.57
N SER A 375 1.77 -5.12 -9.18
CA SER A 375 0.48 -4.42 -9.13
C SER A 375 0.34 -3.64 -7.83
N HIS A 376 -0.20 -2.42 -7.89
CA HIS A 376 -0.84 -1.77 -6.76
C HIS A 376 -2.34 -1.68 -7.09
N ILE A 377 -3.11 -2.65 -6.61
CA ILE A 377 -4.45 -2.94 -7.13
C ILE A 377 -5.42 -1.82 -6.75
N SER A 378 -5.41 -1.39 -5.48
CA SER A 378 -6.26 -0.27 -5.01
C SER A 378 -5.94 1.07 -5.70
N ALA A 379 -4.70 1.27 -6.14
CA ALA A 379 -4.27 2.46 -6.88
C ALA A 379 -4.45 2.32 -8.41
N ASP A 380 -4.76 1.11 -8.90
CA ASP A 380 -4.81 0.76 -10.33
C ASP A 380 -3.52 1.18 -11.06
N ILE A 381 -2.38 0.80 -10.47
CA ILE A 381 -1.03 0.92 -11.04
C ILE A 381 -0.52 -0.49 -11.33
N GLY A 382 0.06 -0.71 -12.52
CA GLY A 382 0.62 -2.01 -12.90
C GLY A 382 -0.44 -3.00 -13.41
N PRO A 383 -0.07 -4.30 -13.51
CA PRO A 383 -0.96 -5.36 -13.96
C PRO A 383 -2.26 -5.43 -13.15
N LYS A 384 -3.31 -5.94 -13.78
CA LYS A 384 -4.55 -6.26 -13.06
C LYS A 384 -4.42 -7.57 -12.30
N ARG A 385 -5.40 -7.80 -11.41
CA ARG A 385 -5.67 -9.12 -10.90
C ARG A 385 -5.79 -10.10 -12.09
N LEU A 386 -5.20 -11.29 -11.94
CA LEU A 386 -5.30 -12.34 -12.96
C LEU A 386 -6.76 -12.74 -13.17
N GLU A 387 -7.13 -12.92 -14.42
CA GLU A 387 -8.42 -13.39 -14.89
C GLU A 387 -8.27 -14.59 -15.82
N LYS A 388 -9.36 -15.34 -16.00
CA LYS A 388 -9.38 -16.48 -16.92
C LYS A 388 -9.08 -16.00 -18.34
N GLY A 389 -8.18 -16.70 -19.01
CA GLY A 389 -7.76 -16.40 -20.38
C GLY A 389 -6.65 -15.35 -20.47
N ASP A 390 -6.15 -14.84 -19.34
CA ASP A 390 -4.92 -14.05 -19.35
C ASP A 390 -3.74 -14.91 -19.78
N PHE A 391 -2.85 -14.31 -20.57
CA PHE A 391 -1.56 -14.88 -20.88
C PHE A 391 -0.48 -14.11 -20.13
N LEU A 392 0.60 -14.78 -19.73
CA LEU A 392 1.75 -14.16 -19.10
C LEU A 392 2.99 -14.51 -19.93
N GLN A 393 3.77 -13.51 -20.28
CA GLN A 393 5.02 -13.67 -21.01
C GLN A 393 6.20 -13.66 -20.03
N LEU A 394 7.13 -14.60 -20.19
CA LEU A 394 8.38 -14.60 -19.45
C LEU A 394 9.42 -13.71 -20.13
N LYS A 395 10.25 -13.04 -19.33
CA LYS A 395 11.31 -12.15 -19.82
C LYS A 395 12.52 -12.95 -20.32
N ASP A 396 12.96 -13.95 -19.55
CA ASP A 396 14.10 -14.82 -19.91
C ASP A 396 13.89 -16.25 -19.37
N PRO A 397 13.06 -17.09 -20.01
CA PRO A 397 12.72 -18.42 -19.51
C PRO A 397 13.93 -19.37 -19.38
N LYS A 398 15.05 -19.06 -20.04
CA LYS A 398 16.28 -19.85 -19.99
C LYS A 398 17.24 -19.40 -18.87
N ALA A 399 16.97 -18.29 -18.19
CA ALA A 399 17.82 -17.79 -17.11
C ALA A 399 18.18 -18.84 -16.04
N PRO A 400 17.24 -19.69 -15.57
CA PRO A 400 17.55 -20.72 -14.58
C PRO A 400 18.62 -21.74 -15.04
N LEU A 401 18.75 -21.99 -16.34
CA LEU A 401 19.74 -22.93 -16.89
C LEU A 401 21.19 -22.43 -16.77
N ARG A 402 21.40 -21.16 -16.41
CA ARG A 402 22.73 -20.58 -16.12
C ARG A 402 23.28 -21.04 -14.76
N SER A 403 22.40 -21.49 -13.86
CA SER A 403 22.78 -22.13 -12.60
C SER A 403 23.14 -23.60 -12.85
N SER A 404 24.32 -24.04 -12.37
CA SER A 404 24.73 -25.45 -12.44
C SER A 404 23.73 -26.35 -11.71
N PHE A 405 23.32 -25.94 -10.50
CA PHE A 405 22.37 -26.68 -9.68
C PHE A 405 20.98 -26.76 -10.33
N LEU A 406 20.37 -25.64 -10.71
CA LEU A 406 19.03 -25.67 -11.32
C LEU A 406 19.04 -26.41 -12.66
N LYS A 407 20.11 -26.30 -13.45
CA LYS A 407 20.29 -27.10 -14.66
C LYS A 407 20.40 -28.59 -14.36
N SER A 408 21.05 -28.99 -13.27
CA SER A 408 21.17 -30.42 -12.89
C SER A 408 19.83 -31.07 -12.54
N LEU A 409 18.85 -30.28 -12.10
CA LEU A 409 17.47 -30.73 -11.86
C LEU A 409 16.65 -30.87 -13.15
N PHE A 410 17.06 -30.23 -14.23
CA PHE A 410 16.34 -30.28 -15.49
C PHE A 410 16.61 -31.60 -16.21
N LYS A 411 15.58 -32.46 -16.30
CA LYS A 411 15.61 -33.75 -17.00
C LYS A 411 14.38 -33.84 -17.91
N GLU A 412 14.55 -33.60 -19.20
CA GLU A 412 13.45 -33.47 -20.17
C GLU A 412 12.41 -34.61 -20.08
N ASP A 413 12.87 -35.85 -19.96
CA ASP A 413 12.01 -37.05 -19.92
C ASP A 413 11.47 -37.40 -18.52
N ALA A 414 11.78 -36.62 -17.48
CA ALA A 414 11.47 -36.95 -16.08
C ALA A 414 10.94 -35.75 -15.27
N LEU A 415 10.18 -34.86 -15.91
CA LEU A 415 9.48 -33.77 -15.21
C LEU A 415 8.09 -34.21 -14.74
N PRO A 416 7.60 -33.74 -13.57
CA PRO A 416 8.21 -32.72 -12.70
C PRO A 416 9.45 -33.22 -11.95
N CYS A 417 10.51 -32.39 -11.89
CA CYS A 417 11.73 -32.71 -11.14
C CYS A 417 12.04 -31.61 -10.13
N PHE A 418 12.39 -32.02 -8.90
CA PHE A 418 12.66 -31.14 -7.77
C PHE A 418 13.54 -31.85 -6.73
N PRO A 419 14.28 -31.11 -5.89
CA PRO A 419 15.14 -31.69 -4.88
C PRO A 419 14.32 -32.22 -3.68
N LYS A 420 14.95 -33.08 -2.88
CA LYS A 420 14.34 -33.60 -1.64
C LYS A 420 14.28 -32.54 -0.53
N TRP A 421 15.26 -31.63 -0.49
CA TRP A 421 15.28 -30.53 0.47
C TRP A 421 14.23 -29.46 0.11
N HIS A 422 13.89 -28.64 1.09
CA HIS A 422 13.03 -27.48 0.92
C HIS A 422 13.40 -26.40 1.93
N VAL A 423 13.01 -25.17 1.65
CA VAL A 423 13.10 -24.09 2.64
C VAL A 423 11.90 -24.12 3.58
N ARG A 424 12.07 -23.52 4.75
CA ARG A 424 10.94 -23.27 5.65
C ARG A 424 10.21 -22.01 5.19
N SER A 425 8.88 -22.03 5.20
CA SER A 425 8.10 -20.81 5.00
C SER A 425 8.39 -19.82 6.13
N PRO A 426 8.48 -18.50 5.86
CA PRO A 426 8.78 -17.49 6.87
C PRO A 426 7.85 -17.56 8.10
N PHE A 427 6.56 -17.72 7.85
CA PHE A 427 5.58 -17.95 8.90
C PHE A 427 4.40 -18.78 8.39
N VAL A 428 3.90 -19.67 9.24
CA VAL A 428 2.61 -20.34 9.08
C VAL A 428 1.90 -20.34 10.45
N PRO A 429 0.62 -19.96 10.53
CA PRO A 429 -0.11 -19.93 11.79
C PRO A 429 -0.43 -21.36 12.24
N MET A 430 0.40 -21.90 13.13
CA MET A 430 0.20 -23.24 13.73
C MET A 430 -0.52 -23.20 15.08
N SER A 431 -0.42 -22.08 15.79
CA SER A 431 -1.07 -21.88 17.09
C SER A 431 -2.54 -21.48 16.92
N ALA A 432 -3.37 -21.81 17.92
CA ALA A 432 -4.77 -21.39 17.95
C ALA A 432 -4.92 -19.86 17.94
N ILE A 433 -4.03 -19.16 18.63
CA ILE A 433 -3.93 -17.69 18.65
C ILE A 433 -2.58 -17.28 18.09
N THR A 434 -2.57 -16.36 17.12
CA THR A 434 -1.34 -15.79 16.58
C THR A 434 -0.96 -14.53 17.37
N SER A 435 0.19 -14.56 18.05
CA SER A 435 0.75 -13.39 18.74
C SER A 435 1.41 -12.44 17.74
N VAL A 436 0.96 -11.19 17.76
CA VAL A 436 1.46 -10.09 16.92
C VAL A 436 2.04 -9.00 17.82
N HIS A 437 3.36 -8.87 17.84
CA HIS A 437 4.08 -7.91 18.66
C HIS A 437 3.95 -6.49 18.11
N CYS A 438 3.69 -5.56 19.02
CA CYS A 438 3.37 -4.19 18.70
C CYS A 438 4.06 -3.22 19.66
N LEU A 439 4.53 -2.10 19.11
CA LEU A 439 4.87 -0.93 19.90
C LEU A 439 3.61 -0.11 20.18
N ALA A 440 3.63 0.66 21.28
CA ALA A 440 2.58 1.60 21.60
C ALA A 440 2.46 2.67 20.49
N GLY A 441 1.26 2.85 19.95
CA GLY A 441 1.00 3.86 18.93
C GLY A 441 0.88 5.26 19.53
N ALA A 442 1.04 6.28 18.67
CA ALA A 442 1.05 7.69 19.07
C ALA A 442 -0.23 8.13 19.84
N HIS A 443 -1.35 7.44 19.62
CA HIS A 443 -2.65 7.79 20.19
C HIS A 443 -3.14 6.79 21.24
N LEU A 444 -2.30 5.84 21.68
CA LEU A 444 -2.66 4.88 22.73
C LEU A 444 -3.06 5.58 24.04
N SER A 445 -2.51 6.76 24.31
CA SER A 445 -2.82 7.59 25.47
C SER A 445 -4.25 8.12 25.50
N PHE A 446 -4.99 8.07 24.38
CA PHE A 446 -6.41 8.41 24.34
C PHE A 446 -7.27 7.39 25.11
N LEU A 447 -6.76 6.17 25.29
CA LEU A 447 -7.36 5.17 26.15
C LEU A 447 -6.99 5.40 27.62
N SER A 448 -7.96 5.18 28.52
CA SER A 448 -7.67 5.06 29.95
C SER A 448 -6.77 3.85 30.23
N VAL A 449 -6.13 3.82 31.40
CA VAL A 449 -5.25 2.70 31.81
C VAL A 449 -5.96 1.35 31.67
N LYS A 450 -7.22 1.24 32.13
CA LYS A 450 -8.03 0.02 32.05
C LYS A 450 -8.36 -0.37 30.61
N GLU A 451 -8.67 0.60 29.76
CA GLU A 451 -8.94 0.33 28.34
C GLU A 451 -7.67 -0.11 27.59
N ARG A 452 -6.48 0.39 27.98
CA ARG A 452 -5.20 -0.09 27.44
C ARG A 452 -4.93 -1.54 27.84
N GLU A 453 -5.11 -1.89 29.11
CA GLU A 453 -4.98 -3.27 29.59
C GLU A 453 -5.95 -4.21 28.86
N LEU A 454 -7.20 -3.77 28.68
CA LEU A 454 -8.19 -4.52 27.91
C LEU A 454 -7.77 -4.69 26.44
N PHE A 455 -7.28 -3.62 25.79
CA PHE A 455 -6.86 -3.65 24.39
C PHE A 455 -5.76 -4.71 24.13
N TRP A 456 -4.76 -4.79 25.00
CA TRP A 456 -3.66 -5.75 24.89
C TRP A 456 -4.04 -7.19 25.28
N SER A 457 -5.00 -7.35 26.20
CA SER A 457 -5.51 -8.68 26.60
C SER A 457 -6.61 -9.22 25.69
N THR A 458 -7.21 -8.38 24.84
CA THR A 458 -8.27 -8.80 23.92
C THR A 458 -7.73 -9.74 22.85
N ILE A 459 -8.42 -10.86 22.66
CA ILE A 459 -8.22 -11.76 21.53
C ILE A 459 -9.16 -11.31 20.41
N TRP A 460 -8.56 -10.98 19.28
CA TRP A 460 -9.24 -10.42 18.11
C TRP A 460 -9.47 -11.47 17.05
N LYS A 461 -10.67 -11.56 16.52
CA LYS A 461 -11.00 -12.41 15.38
C LYS A 461 -10.80 -11.64 14.08
N VAL A 462 -10.13 -12.25 13.11
CA VAL A 462 -9.95 -11.67 11.78
C VAL A 462 -11.27 -11.71 11.01
N SER A 463 -11.74 -10.54 10.58
CA SER A 463 -12.99 -10.37 9.84
C SER A 463 -12.89 -10.86 8.40
N LYS A 464 -14.05 -11.23 7.82
CA LYS A 464 -14.22 -11.51 6.38
C LYS A 464 -14.03 -10.27 5.50
N GLN A 465 -14.09 -9.07 6.07
CA GLN A 465 -13.85 -7.81 5.36
C GLN A 465 -12.36 -7.47 5.17
N SER A 466 -11.45 -8.34 5.66
CA SER A 466 -10.00 -8.15 5.52
C SER A 466 -9.53 -8.35 4.07
N ASN A 467 -8.64 -7.49 3.60
CA ASN A 467 -8.07 -7.53 2.25
C ASN A 467 -6.62 -7.03 2.24
N ARG A 468 -6.03 -6.73 1.08
CA ARG A 468 -4.64 -6.22 0.96
C ARG A 468 -4.43 -4.81 1.52
N MET A 469 -5.50 -4.05 1.81
CA MET A 469 -5.38 -2.75 2.48
C MET A 469 -5.23 -2.88 3.99
N GLY A 470 -5.88 -3.88 4.59
CA GLY A 470 -5.84 -4.08 6.04
C GLY A 470 -6.54 -5.34 6.53
N VAL A 471 -6.08 -5.84 7.68
CA VAL A 471 -6.72 -6.88 8.49
C VAL A 471 -7.68 -6.21 9.46
N ARG A 472 -8.98 -6.48 9.30
CA ARG A 472 -10.02 -5.96 10.20
C ARG A 472 -10.25 -6.92 11.35
N LEU A 473 -10.32 -6.39 12.56
CA LEU A 473 -10.39 -7.14 13.80
C LEU A 473 -11.75 -6.97 14.47
N GLU A 474 -12.41 -8.08 14.75
CA GLU A 474 -13.65 -8.18 15.49
C GLU A 474 -13.34 -8.66 16.92
N GLY A 475 -13.90 -8.01 17.94
CA GLY A 475 -13.72 -8.40 19.34
C GLY A 475 -14.72 -7.72 20.27
N ASP A 476 -14.94 -8.26 21.46
CA ASP A 476 -15.76 -7.62 22.50
C ASP A 476 -14.95 -6.56 23.26
N PHE A 477 -14.47 -5.55 22.52
CA PHE A 477 -13.76 -4.41 23.06
C PHE A 477 -14.67 -3.19 23.01
N LYS A 478 -14.95 -2.60 24.17
CA LYS A 478 -15.88 -1.47 24.30
C LYS A 478 -15.21 -0.31 25.00
N LEU A 479 -15.29 0.86 24.39
CA LEU A 479 -14.85 2.11 24.99
C LEU A 479 -15.95 2.73 25.82
N LYS A 480 -15.56 3.45 26.88
CA LYS A 480 -16.51 4.29 27.63
C LYS A 480 -16.90 5.55 26.86
N LYS A 481 -16.01 6.03 26.01
CA LYS A 481 -16.17 7.23 25.20
C LYS A 481 -15.47 7.03 23.86
N ASP A 482 -16.10 7.49 22.78
CA ASP A 482 -15.47 7.49 21.47
C ASP A 482 -14.17 8.29 21.46
N LEU A 483 -13.19 7.79 20.72
CA LEU A 483 -11.93 8.49 20.52
C LEU A 483 -12.15 9.70 19.60
N PRO A 484 -11.42 10.81 19.84
CA PRO A 484 -11.50 11.95 18.95
C PRO A 484 -10.97 11.59 17.55
N ASN A 485 -11.53 12.22 16.52
CA ASN A 485 -10.89 12.22 15.20
C ASN A 485 -9.55 12.95 15.29
N ILE A 486 -8.58 12.51 14.49
CA ILE A 486 -7.28 13.17 14.36
C ILE A 486 -7.18 13.82 12.97
N PRO A 487 -6.34 14.86 12.80
CA PRO A 487 -5.94 15.32 11.48
C PRO A 487 -5.43 14.17 10.62
N SER A 488 -5.55 14.29 9.30
CA SER A 488 -5.03 13.24 8.40
C SER A 488 -3.51 13.19 8.51
N GLN A 489 -3.00 12.06 8.97
CA GLN A 489 -1.59 11.82 9.21
C GLN A 489 -1.14 10.53 8.53
N ALA A 490 0.17 10.35 8.39
CA ALA A 490 0.73 9.19 7.71
C ALA A 490 0.32 7.85 8.33
N ILE A 491 0.25 6.83 7.48
CA ILE A 491 0.00 5.44 7.82
C ILE A 491 1.12 4.61 7.21
N ALA A 492 1.52 3.54 7.89
CA ALA A 492 2.46 2.54 7.39
C ALA A 492 1.84 1.13 7.44
N PHE A 493 2.49 0.17 6.77
CA PHE A 493 2.20 -1.25 6.98
C PHE A 493 2.48 -1.58 8.45
N GLY A 494 1.45 -2.08 9.15
CA GLY A 494 1.53 -2.48 10.55
C GLY A 494 0.85 -1.48 11.48
N THR A 495 0.51 -0.29 11.01
CA THR A 495 -0.26 0.68 11.80
C THR A 495 -1.61 0.08 12.18
N VAL A 496 -1.97 0.14 13.47
CA VAL A 496 -3.26 -0.30 14.01
C VAL A 496 -4.17 0.91 14.20
N GLN A 497 -5.04 1.13 13.23
CA GLN A 497 -6.03 2.21 13.26
C GLN A 497 -7.28 1.80 14.04
N PHE A 498 -7.84 2.73 14.80
CA PHE A 498 -9.06 2.52 15.57
C PHE A 498 -10.19 3.44 15.08
N PRO A 499 -11.08 2.96 14.20
CA PRO A 499 -12.22 3.73 13.71
C PRO A 499 -13.35 3.84 14.75
N PRO A 500 -14.34 4.73 14.54
CA PRO A 500 -15.53 4.84 15.39
C PRO A 500 -16.37 3.57 15.50
N SER A 501 -16.19 2.59 14.60
CA SER A 501 -16.87 1.29 14.69
C SER A 501 -16.33 0.37 15.80
N HIS A 502 -15.25 0.76 16.47
CA HIS A 502 -14.53 -0.01 17.50
C HIS A 502 -13.93 -1.35 17.01
N GLU A 503 -13.79 -1.49 15.69
CA GLU A 503 -13.14 -2.63 15.03
C GLU A 503 -11.75 -2.19 14.53
N PRO A 504 -10.64 -2.54 15.21
CA PRO A 504 -9.32 -2.13 14.78
C PRO A 504 -8.99 -2.64 13.37
N ILE A 505 -8.21 -1.85 12.63
CA ILE A 505 -7.72 -2.19 11.30
C ILE A 505 -6.20 -2.16 11.33
N VAL A 506 -5.56 -3.32 11.15
CA VAL A 506 -4.11 -3.42 10.98
C VAL A 506 -3.77 -3.24 9.50
N MET A 507 -3.08 -2.17 9.17
CA MET A 507 -2.82 -1.76 7.78
C MET A 507 -1.81 -2.69 7.10
N LEU A 508 -2.07 -3.08 5.85
CA LEU A 508 -1.25 -3.99 5.04
C LEU A 508 -0.62 -3.29 3.83
N ALA A 509 0.04 -4.03 2.93
CA ALA A 509 0.80 -3.51 1.79
C ALA A 509 0.10 -2.44 0.91
N GLU A 510 -1.23 -2.49 0.75
CA GLU A 510 -1.99 -1.49 -0.04
C GLU A 510 -2.72 -0.45 0.83
N HIS A 511 -2.19 -0.19 2.03
CA HIS A 511 -2.70 0.86 2.92
C HIS A 511 -2.73 2.23 2.23
N GLN A 512 -3.62 3.09 2.72
CA GLN A 512 -3.66 4.51 2.32
C GLN A 512 -2.42 5.22 2.83
N THR A 513 -1.94 6.25 2.13
CA THR A 513 -0.75 7.00 2.59
C THR A 513 -1.04 7.80 3.87
N THR A 514 -2.26 8.33 3.99
CA THR A 514 -2.71 9.09 5.16
C THR A 514 -4.12 8.70 5.59
N GLY A 515 -4.43 8.91 6.87
CA GLY A 515 -5.79 8.77 7.38
C GLY A 515 -6.01 9.48 8.72
N GLY A 516 -7.27 9.63 9.10
CA GLY A 516 -7.72 10.44 10.23
C GLY A 516 -8.22 9.67 11.44
N TYR A 517 -7.90 8.37 11.54
CA TYR A 517 -8.26 7.54 12.69
C TYR A 517 -7.11 7.43 13.70
N PRO A 518 -7.40 7.44 15.01
CA PRO A 518 -6.40 7.16 16.05
C PRO A 518 -5.58 5.91 15.75
N ARG A 519 -4.27 6.01 15.99
CA ARG A 519 -3.29 4.92 15.83
C ARG A 519 -2.87 4.42 17.22
N LEU A 520 -3.38 3.26 17.61
CA LEU A 520 -3.21 2.73 18.97
C LEU A 520 -1.97 1.87 19.13
N ALA A 521 -1.50 1.26 18.05
CA ALA A 521 -0.34 0.38 18.05
C ALA A 521 0.35 0.40 16.68
N GLU A 522 1.62 0.02 16.66
CA GLU A 522 2.41 -0.17 15.44
C GLU A 522 3.04 -1.57 15.49
N VAL A 523 2.64 -2.46 14.57
CA VAL A 523 3.19 -3.82 14.49
C VAL A 523 4.67 -3.76 14.08
N ILE A 524 5.50 -4.54 14.75
CA ILE A 524 6.95 -4.58 14.47
C ILE A 524 7.23 -5.24 13.12
N HIS A 525 8.37 -4.92 12.51
CA HIS A 525 8.73 -5.43 11.19
C HIS A 525 8.70 -6.97 11.07
N ALA A 526 9.21 -7.70 12.07
CA ALA A 526 9.25 -9.16 12.11
C ALA A 526 7.87 -9.82 12.02
N ASP A 527 6.82 -9.13 12.45
CA ASP A 527 5.48 -9.67 12.56
C ASP A 527 4.58 -9.29 11.36
N LEU A 528 5.06 -8.47 10.42
CA LEU A 528 4.31 -8.12 9.20
C LEU A 528 3.95 -9.35 8.36
N THR A 529 4.87 -10.32 8.26
CA THR A 529 4.63 -11.62 7.61
C THR A 529 3.50 -12.39 8.29
N LYS A 530 3.32 -12.28 9.61
CA LYS A 530 2.20 -12.93 10.31
C LYS A 530 0.87 -12.35 9.86
N LEU A 531 0.78 -11.03 9.70
CA LEU A 531 -0.41 -10.35 9.21
C LEU A 531 -0.77 -10.75 7.77
N ALA A 532 0.23 -11.04 6.95
CA ALA A 532 0.01 -11.54 5.59
C ALA A 532 -0.59 -12.95 5.54
N GLN A 533 -0.39 -13.75 6.60
CA GLN A 533 -0.78 -15.17 6.67
C GLN A 533 -2.05 -15.46 7.47
N VAL A 534 -2.53 -14.52 8.29
CA VAL A 534 -3.82 -14.69 8.98
C VAL A 534 -4.98 -14.56 7.99
N LYS A 535 -5.93 -15.50 8.07
CA LYS A 535 -7.15 -15.52 7.24
C LYS A 535 -8.40 -15.23 8.05
N PRO A 536 -9.52 -14.83 7.40
CA PRO A 536 -10.79 -14.68 8.09
C PRO A 536 -11.14 -15.88 8.97
N GLY A 537 -11.53 -15.60 10.21
CA GLY A 537 -11.81 -16.60 11.25
C GLY A 537 -10.60 -17.04 12.08
N ASN A 538 -9.35 -16.73 11.68
CA ASN A 538 -8.23 -16.83 12.61
C ASN A 538 -8.40 -15.83 13.75
N VAL A 539 -7.73 -16.10 14.86
CA VAL A 539 -7.68 -15.18 16.01
C VAL A 539 -6.23 -14.76 16.27
N ILE A 540 -6.07 -13.48 16.62
CA ILE A 540 -4.78 -12.87 16.92
C ILE A 540 -4.85 -12.17 18.28
N GLN A 541 -3.70 -11.97 18.90
CA GLN A 541 -3.55 -11.10 20.05
C GLN A 541 -2.43 -10.10 19.78
N LEU A 542 -2.69 -8.83 20.07
CA LEU A 542 -1.68 -7.78 20.00
C LEU A 542 -0.86 -7.80 21.29
N ILE A 543 0.45 -8.02 21.19
CA ILE A 543 1.35 -8.14 22.34
C ILE A 543 2.21 -6.87 22.42
N PRO A 544 2.12 -6.08 23.50
CA PRO A 544 2.96 -4.91 23.66
C PRO A 544 4.42 -5.33 23.88
N VAL A 545 5.33 -4.68 23.16
CA VAL A 545 6.79 -4.81 23.34
C VAL A 545 7.44 -3.45 23.50
N THR A 546 8.65 -3.45 24.04
CA THR A 546 9.55 -2.30 24.04
C THR A 546 10.27 -2.17 22.70
N LEU A 547 10.89 -1.01 22.43
CA LEU A 547 11.68 -0.81 21.21
C LEU A 547 12.90 -1.73 21.17
N GLU A 548 13.50 -2.05 22.32
CA GLU A 548 14.65 -2.95 22.41
C GLU A 548 14.26 -4.40 22.08
N GLU A 549 13.14 -4.89 22.62
CA GLU A 549 12.59 -6.20 22.26
C GLU A 549 12.20 -6.26 20.78
N ALA A 550 11.60 -5.19 20.24
CA ALA A 550 11.27 -5.09 18.82
C ALA A 550 12.54 -5.19 17.94
N ASP A 551 13.59 -4.43 18.26
CA ASP A 551 14.86 -4.49 17.54
C ASP A 551 15.48 -5.90 17.58
N GLN A 552 15.42 -6.58 18.73
CA GLN A 552 15.92 -7.95 18.86
C GLN A 552 15.13 -8.93 17.97
N LEU A 553 13.80 -8.92 18.07
CA LEU A 553 12.92 -9.80 17.27
C LEU A 553 13.10 -9.55 15.76
N ASN A 554 13.24 -8.29 15.37
CA ASN A 554 13.49 -7.91 13.98
C ASN A 554 14.86 -8.42 13.51
N ALA A 555 15.92 -8.25 14.30
CA ALA A 555 17.25 -8.76 13.95
C ALA A 555 17.27 -10.30 13.80
N GLU A 556 16.56 -11.02 14.68
CA GLU A 556 16.43 -12.48 14.61
C GLU A 556 15.71 -12.95 13.34
N ALA A 557 14.56 -12.33 13.03
CA ALA A 557 13.77 -12.66 11.84
C ALA A 557 14.58 -12.47 10.55
N VAL A 558 15.38 -11.40 10.50
CA VAL A 558 16.20 -11.08 9.35
C VAL A 558 17.38 -12.02 9.21
N LYS A 559 18.12 -12.24 10.29
CA LYS A 559 19.26 -13.15 10.26
C LYS A 559 18.85 -14.52 9.75
N LEU A 560 17.66 -14.99 10.14
CA LEU A 560 17.08 -16.22 9.60
C LEU A 560 16.78 -16.14 8.10
N GLN A 561 16.14 -15.05 7.65
CA GLN A 561 15.84 -14.81 6.24
C GLN A 561 17.12 -14.75 5.39
N GLU A 562 18.09 -13.93 5.77
CA GLU A 562 19.35 -13.74 5.06
C GLU A 562 20.20 -15.02 5.04
N SER A 563 20.32 -15.72 6.17
CA SER A 563 21.05 -17.00 6.19
C SER A 563 20.41 -18.04 5.27
N THR A 564 19.08 -18.07 5.18
CA THR A 564 18.35 -18.94 4.26
C THR A 564 18.61 -18.53 2.80
N ILE A 565 18.48 -17.24 2.47
CA ILE A 565 18.74 -16.71 1.13
C ILE A 565 20.20 -16.97 0.71
N ASN A 566 21.17 -16.70 1.58
CA ASN A 566 22.58 -16.93 1.32
C ASN A 566 22.87 -18.42 1.07
N SER A 567 22.23 -19.32 1.83
CA SER A 567 22.32 -20.77 1.60
C SER A 567 21.77 -21.16 0.23
N ILE A 568 20.60 -20.63 -0.14
CA ILE A 568 19.99 -20.86 -1.47
C ILE A 568 20.91 -20.34 -2.58
N GLN A 569 21.39 -19.09 -2.47
CA GLN A 569 22.24 -18.47 -3.46
C GLN A 569 23.57 -19.21 -3.62
N THR A 570 24.16 -19.70 -2.53
CA THR A 570 25.38 -20.53 -2.58
C THR A 570 25.15 -21.81 -3.38
N MET A 571 23.99 -22.47 -3.21
CA MET A 571 23.63 -23.65 -3.99
C MET A 571 23.36 -23.33 -5.47
N ILE A 572 22.69 -22.20 -5.76
CA ILE A 572 22.22 -21.85 -7.11
C ILE A 572 23.29 -21.13 -7.95
N GLN A 573 24.39 -20.65 -7.37
CA GLN A 573 25.46 -19.99 -8.13
C GLN A 573 26.06 -20.88 -9.24
N PRO A 574 26.59 -20.30 -10.34
CA PRO A 574 27.09 -21.05 -11.50
C PRO A 574 28.15 -22.11 -11.20
N ASN A 575 28.89 -21.98 -10.09
CA ASN A 575 29.94 -22.90 -9.63
C ASN A 575 29.60 -23.54 -8.26
N GLY A 576 28.36 -23.46 -7.80
CA GLY A 576 27.95 -24.09 -6.54
C GLY A 576 28.04 -25.62 -6.65
N ASN A 577 28.72 -26.26 -5.69
CA ASN A 577 28.62 -27.71 -5.51
C ASN A 577 27.33 -28.01 -4.74
N ALA A 578 26.55 -28.97 -5.24
CA ALA A 578 25.25 -29.38 -4.71
C ALA A 578 25.33 -30.07 -3.35
#